data_AF-A0A357BU63-F1
#
_entry.id   AF-A0A357BU63-F1
#
_cell.length_a   1.000
_cell.length_b   1.000
_cell.length_c   1.000
_cell.angle_alpha   90.00
_cell.angle_beta   90.00
_cell.angle_gamma   90.00
#
_symmetry.space_group_name_H-M   'P 1'
#
loop_
_entity.id
_entity.type
_entity.pdbx_description
1 polymer ?
#
loop_
_entity_poly.entity_id
_entity_poly.type
_entity_poly.pdbx_seq_one_letter_code
_entity_poly.pdbx_strand_id
1 'polypeptide(L)'
;MIIKRRKLLKGDKAKLLPNLDYLEREIQFLPKYQEEVDWKVYQSVREKRLEIERWVESLINATLDLSKMILTLKGKEVPETSRELLFKMASLIFDKEDEAEKFSEAAKIRNTLAHRYLDLRWQDIKRFIAIAQELYPAFISYLKGEVL
;
A
#
# COMPACT_ATOMS: atom_id res chain seq x y z
N MET A 1 8.12 7.01 -29.41
CA MET A 1 6.67 6.69 -29.43
C MET A 1 6.00 7.50 -28.32
N ILE A 2 5.22 8.53 -28.65
CA ILE A 2 4.59 9.41 -27.64
C ILE A 2 3.39 8.64 -27.07
N ILE A 3 3.53 8.08 -25.87
CA ILE A 3 2.39 7.49 -25.15
C ILE A 3 1.51 8.68 -24.72
N LYS A 4 0.44 8.95 -25.48
CA LYS A 4 -0.59 9.91 -25.08
C LYS A 4 -1.17 9.45 -23.74
N ARG A 5 -1.01 10.24 -22.68
CA ARG A 5 -1.76 10.06 -21.43
C ARG A 5 -3.25 10.02 -21.77
N ARG A 6 -3.90 8.88 -21.56
CA ARG A 6 -5.36 8.77 -21.69
C ARG A 6 -5.98 9.59 -20.57
N LYS A 7 -6.81 10.57 -20.92
CA LYS A 7 -7.61 11.32 -19.94
C LYS A 7 -8.57 10.35 -19.25
N LEU A 8 -8.56 10.28 -17.92
CA LEU A 8 -9.48 9.44 -17.16
C LEU A 8 -10.93 9.82 -17.47
N LEU A 9 -11.76 8.80 -17.70
CA LEU A 9 -13.19 8.99 -17.90
C LEU A 9 -13.88 9.21 -16.54
N LYS A 10 -15.08 9.79 -16.55
CA LYS A 10 -15.88 10.03 -15.33
C LYS A 10 -16.10 8.73 -14.53
N GLY A 11 -16.30 7.60 -15.21
CA GLY A 11 -16.45 6.29 -14.58
C GLY A 11 -15.17 5.76 -13.91
N ASP A 12 -13.99 6.13 -14.42
CA ASP A 12 -12.72 5.73 -13.84
C ASP A 12 -12.46 6.51 -12.53
N LYS A 13 -12.70 7.83 -12.57
CA LYS A 13 -12.60 8.70 -11.38
C LYS A 13 -13.56 8.25 -10.27
N ALA A 14 -14.79 7.87 -10.62
CA ALA A 14 -15.79 7.39 -9.65
C ALA A 14 -15.37 6.10 -8.92
N LYS A 15 -14.47 5.29 -9.50
CA LYS A 15 -13.92 4.09 -8.85
C LYS A 15 -12.64 4.37 -8.08
N LEU A 16 -11.77 5.23 -8.60
CA LEU A 16 -10.48 5.56 -7.97
C LEU A 16 -10.64 6.43 -6.72
N LEU A 17 -11.48 7.47 -6.79
CA LEU A 17 -11.60 8.47 -5.71
C LEU A 17 -11.95 7.85 -4.36
N PRO A 18 -12.98 6.98 -4.22
CA PRO A 18 -13.30 6.39 -2.92
C PRO A 18 -12.17 5.54 -2.32
N ASN A 19 -11.39 4.86 -3.17
CA ASN A 19 -10.26 4.05 -2.74
C ASN A 19 -9.06 4.92 -2.32
N LEU A 20 -8.81 6.00 -3.05
CA LEU A 20 -7.78 6.99 -2.70
C LEU A 20 -8.14 7.71 -1.40
N ASP A 21 -9.38 8.17 -1.26
CA ASP A 21 -9.89 8.83 -0.04
C ASP A 21 -9.80 7.90 1.17
N TYR A 22 -10.12 6.62 0.99
CA TYR A 22 -9.92 5.59 2.01
C TYR A 22 -8.45 5.51 2.40
N LEU A 23 -7.55 5.29 1.45
CA LEU A 23 -6.11 5.15 1.70
C LEU A 23 -5.54 6.38 2.43
N GLU A 24 -5.92 7.58 1.99
CA GLU A 24 -5.47 8.84 2.58
C GLU A 24 -5.95 9.06 4.01
N ARG A 25 -7.18 8.67 4.32
CA ARG A 25 -7.71 8.76 5.67
C ARG A 25 -7.04 7.75 6.59
N GLU A 26 -6.94 6.50 6.14
CA GLU A 26 -6.38 5.43 6.98
C GLU A 26 -4.89 5.62 7.26
N ILE A 27 -4.12 6.16 6.31
CA ILE A 27 -2.69 6.40 6.52
C ILE A 27 -2.42 7.49 7.58
N GLN A 28 -3.39 8.36 7.89
CA GLN A 28 -3.26 9.35 8.97
C GLN A 28 -3.12 8.72 10.36
N PHE A 29 -3.49 7.45 10.53
CA PHE A 29 -3.30 6.71 11.79
C PHE A 29 -1.88 6.17 11.97
N LEU A 30 -1.01 6.27 10.95
CA LEU A 30 0.37 5.80 11.04
C LEU A 30 1.13 6.38 12.26
N PRO A 31 1.14 7.70 12.54
CA PRO A 31 1.85 8.24 13.70
C PRO A 31 1.32 7.68 15.03
N LYS A 32 -0.01 7.51 15.14
CA LYS A 32 -0.65 6.91 16.32
C LYS A 32 -0.14 5.48 16.55
N TYR A 33 -0.08 4.65 15.51
CA TYR A 33 0.41 3.28 15.66
C TYR A 33 1.91 3.21 15.96
N GLN A 34 2.70 4.15 15.44
CA GLN A 34 4.12 4.26 15.78
C GLN A 34 4.35 4.61 17.26
N GLU A 35 3.47 5.41 17.84
CA GLU A 35 3.53 5.83 19.25
C GLU A 35 2.95 4.76 20.21
N GLU A 36 1.77 4.21 19.88
CA GLU A 36 1.01 3.38 20.80
C GLU A 36 1.38 1.89 20.78
N VAL A 37 2.03 1.39 19.71
CA VAL A 37 2.24 -0.04 19.51
C VAL A 37 3.73 -0.37 19.45
N ASP A 38 4.24 -0.93 20.55
CA ASP A 38 5.53 -1.60 20.60
C ASP A 38 5.35 -3.14 20.67
N TRP A 39 6.46 -3.89 20.80
CA TRP A 39 6.40 -5.35 20.93
C TRP A 39 5.59 -5.80 22.14
N LYS A 40 5.71 -5.10 23.28
CA LYS A 40 5.04 -5.47 24.53
C LYS A 40 3.53 -5.29 24.36
N VAL A 41 3.09 -4.16 23.82
CA VAL A 41 1.67 -3.90 23.52
C VAL A 41 1.16 -4.91 22.51
N TYR A 42 1.88 -5.12 21.42
CA TYR A 42 1.50 -6.08 20.37
C TYR A 42 1.34 -7.51 20.92
N GLN A 43 2.21 -7.94 21.83
CA GLN A 43 2.13 -9.27 22.44
C GLN A 43 1.00 -9.38 23.47
N SER A 44 0.84 -8.38 24.33
CA SER A 44 -0.01 -8.47 25.54
C SER A 44 -1.43 -7.91 25.37
N VAL A 45 -1.65 -6.99 24.43
CA VAL A 45 -2.95 -6.33 24.20
C VAL A 45 -3.57 -6.86 22.92
N ARG A 46 -4.50 -7.83 23.06
CA ARG A 46 -5.09 -8.54 21.92
C ARG A 46 -5.85 -7.61 20.98
N GLU A 47 -6.58 -6.64 21.52
CA GLU A 47 -7.40 -5.69 20.76
C GLU A 47 -6.51 -4.83 19.86
N LYS A 48 -5.43 -4.26 20.42
CA LYS A 48 -4.45 -3.45 19.68
C LYS A 48 -3.75 -4.25 18.60
N ARG A 49 -3.38 -5.50 18.88
CA ARG A 49 -2.81 -6.40 17.89
C ARG A 49 -3.76 -6.63 16.70
N LEU A 50 -5.03 -6.94 16.96
CA LEU A 50 -5.99 -7.17 15.88
C LEU A 50 -6.28 -5.89 15.10
N GLU A 51 -6.36 -4.75 15.79
CA GLU A 51 -6.54 -3.44 15.17
C GLU A 51 -5.42 -3.13 14.17
N ILE A 52 -4.15 -3.23 14.60
CA ILE A 52 -3.01 -2.91 13.74
C ILE A 52 -2.82 -3.93 12.62
N GLU A 53 -3.02 -5.23 12.87
CA GLU A 53 -2.97 -6.26 11.83
C GLU A 53 -4.00 -5.97 10.74
N ARG A 54 -5.24 -5.62 11.14
CA ARG A 54 -6.31 -5.29 10.20
C ARG A 54 -6.03 -4.00 9.44
N TRP A 55 -5.49 -2.99 10.11
CA TRP A 55 -5.11 -1.74 9.48
C TRP A 55 -4.03 -1.95 8.40
N VAL A 56 -2.95 -2.69 8.73
CA VAL A 56 -1.91 -3.06 7.76
C VAL A 56 -2.48 -3.83 6.57
N GLU A 57 -3.27 -4.88 6.84
CA GLU A 57 -3.92 -5.68 5.80
C GLU A 57 -4.77 -4.81 4.86
N SER A 58 -5.57 -3.90 5.43
CA SER A 58 -6.50 -3.08 4.66
C SER A 58 -5.77 -2.04 3.79
N LEU A 59 -4.70 -1.43 4.31
CA LEU A 59 -3.85 -0.53 3.53
C LEU A 59 -3.16 -1.25 2.37
N ILE A 60 -2.64 -2.46 2.58
CA ILE A 60 -2.01 -3.24 1.51
C ILE A 60 -3.02 -3.60 0.43
N ASN A 61 -4.23 -4.03 0.82
CA ASN A 61 -5.30 -4.36 -0.13
C ASN A 61 -5.70 -3.14 -0.96
N ALA A 62 -5.94 -1.98 -0.32
CA ALA A 62 -6.24 -0.73 -1.03
C ALA A 62 -5.10 -0.32 -1.98
N THR A 63 -3.84 -0.51 -1.56
CA THR A 63 -2.65 -0.22 -2.37
C THR A 63 -2.60 -1.09 -3.63
N LEU A 64 -2.89 -2.39 -3.51
CA LEU A 64 -2.95 -3.33 -4.63
C LEU A 64 -4.08 -2.98 -5.61
N ASP A 65 -5.26 -2.68 -5.09
CA ASP A 65 -6.42 -2.32 -5.92
C ASP A 65 -6.18 -1.03 -6.70
N LEU A 66 -5.67 0.01 -6.04
CA LEU A 66 -5.29 1.27 -6.69
C LEU A 66 -4.19 1.05 -7.74
N SER A 67 -3.16 0.27 -7.42
CA SER A 67 -2.08 -0.07 -8.36
C SER A 67 -2.63 -0.77 -9.61
N LYS A 68 -3.50 -1.77 -9.43
CA LYS A 68 -4.13 -2.50 -10.53
C LYS A 68 -4.99 -1.58 -11.40
N MET A 69 -5.80 -0.72 -10.79
CA MET A 69 -6.64 0.24 -11.51
C MET A 69 -5.77 1.19 -12.34
N ILE A 70 -4.72 1.77 -11.75
CA ILE A 70 -3.85 2.73 -12.46
C ILE A 70 -3.10 2.08 -13.61
N LEU A 71 -2.51 0.89 -13.43
CA LEU A 71 -1.84 0.18 -14.52
C LEU A 71 -2.82 -0.12 -15.67
N THR A 72 -4.02 -0.61 -15.35
CA THR A 72 -5.08 -0.88 -16.33
C THR A 72 -5.45 0.38 -17.12
N LEU A 73 -5.65 1.50 -16.43
CA LEU A 73 -6.05 2.77 -17.05
C LEU A 73 -4.96 3.37 -17.93
N LYS A 74 -3.69 3.11 -17.59
CA LYS A 74 -2.52 3.47 -18.40
C LYS A 74 -2.27 2.51 -19.56
N GLY A 75 -3.11 1.49 -19.75
CA GLY A 75 -2.92 0.46 -20.78
C GLY A 75 -1.64 -0.35 -20.58
N LYS A 76 -1.14 -0.42 -19.33
CA LYS A 76 0.01 -1.24 -18.97
C LYS A 76 -0.49 -2.63 -18.60
N GLU A 77 0.28 -3.63 -18.98
CA GLU A 77 0.08 -5.00 -18.53
C GLU A 77 0.04 -5.06 -16.99
N VAL A 78 -0.98 -5.72 -16.46
CA VAL A 78 -1.17 -5.99 -15.03
C VAL A 78 -0.54 -7.34 -14.72
N PRO A 79 0.52 -7.39 -13.89
CA PRO A 79 1.16 -8.65 -13.51
C PRO A 79 0.21 -9.59 -12.77
N GLU A 80 0.48 -10.89 -12.85
CA GLU A 80 -0.33 -11.92 -12.18
C GLU A 80 -0.12 -11.92 -10.66
N THR A 81 1.11 -11.64 -10.21
CA THR A 81 1.45 -11.67 -8.78
C THR A 81 1.31 -10.29 -8.13
N SER A 82 0.86 -10.28 -6.87
CA SER A 82 0.77 -9.03 -6.09
C SER A 82 2.12 -8.34 -5.92
N ARG A 83 3.22 -9.10 -5.82
CA ARG A 83 4.57 -8.53 -5.70
C ARG A 83 4.98 -7.81 -6.97
N GLU A 84 4.87 -8.45 -8.12
CA GLU A 84 5.21 -7.82 -9.40
C GLU A 84 4.30 -6.63 -9.72
N LEU A 85 3.02 -6.71 -9.37
CA LEU A 85 2.08 -5.60 -9.49
C LEU A 85 2.58 -4.37 -8.72
N LEU A 86 2.94 -4.54 -7.45
CA LEU A 86 3.45 -3.43 -6.63
C LEU A 86 4.81 -2.95 -7.11
N PHE A 87 5.72 -3.85 -7.49
CA PHE A 87 7.02 -3.47 -8.05
C PHE A 87 6.84 -2.62 -9.31
N LYS A 88 6.05 -3.08 -10.28
CA LYS A 88 5.79 -2.38 -11.54
C LYS A 88 5.12 -1.03 -11.31
N MET A 89 4.20 -0.94 -10.35
CA MET A 89 3.58 0.33 -9.98
C MET A 89 4.61 1.29 -9.36
N ALA A 90 5.43 0.78 -8.44
CA ALA A 90 6.45 1.55 -7.75
C ALA A 90 7.54 2.05 -8.71
N SER A 91 7.95 1.28 -9.71
CA SER A 91 8.88 1.72 -10.77
C SER A 91 8.32 2.83 -11.67
N LEU A 92 7.04 3.18 -11.57
CA LEU A 92 6.47 4.37 -12.24
C LEU A 92 6.53 5.61 -11.37
N ILE A 93 6.77 5.46 -10.07
CA ILE A 93 6.66 6.50 -9.06
C ILE A 93 8.04 6.88 -8.53
N PHE A 94 8.87 5.86 -8.26
CA PHE A 94 10.16 6.00 -7.62
C PHE A 94 11.28 5.92 -8.66
N ASP A 95 12.29 6.76 -8.49
CA ASP A 95 13.43 6.82 -9.39
C ASP A 95 14.41 5.66 -9.16
N LYS A 96 14.43 5.10 -7.95
CA LYS A 96 15.35 4.04 -7.57
C LYS A 96 14.66 2.69 -7.50
N GLU A 97 15.35 1.67 -8.00
CA GLU A 97 14.84 0.30 -8.02
C GLU A 97 14.69 -0.29 -6.61
N ASP A 98 15.57 0.08 -5.67
CA ASP A 98 15.50 -0.37 -4.27
C ASP A 98 14.21 0.10 -3.56
N GLU A 99 13.75 1.31 -3.86
CA GLU A 99 12.46 1.83 -3.39
C GLU A 99 11.29 1.01 -3.97
N ALA A 100 11.38 0.61 -5.24
CA ALA A 100 10.38 -0.25 -5.87
C ALA A 100 10.37 -1.68 -5.30
N GLU A 101 11.56 -2.26 -5.07
CA GLU A 101 11.70 -3.55 -4.40
C GLU A 101 11.11 -3.51 -2.99
N LYS A 102 11.45 -2.48 -2.22
CA LYS A 102 10.97 -2.25 -0.86
C LYS A 102 9.45 -2.09 -0.82
N PHE A 103 8.88 -1.28 -1.71
CA PHE A 103 7.42 -1.13 -1.82
C PHE A 103 6.74 -2.47 -2.12
N SER A 104 7.33 -3.28 -3.00
CA SER A 104 6.79 -4.59 -3.36
C SER A 104 6.78 -5.62 -2.21
N GLU A 105 7.53 -5.39 -1.12
CA GLU A 105 7.51 -6.24 0.06
C GLU A 105 6.16 -6.21 0.79
N ALA A 106 5.38 -5.14 0.63
CA ALA A 106 4.02 -5.04 1.16
C ALA A 106 3.14 -6.23 0.74
N ALA A 107 3.30 -6.73 -0.49
CA ALA A 107 2.57 -7.91 -0.97
C ALA A 107 2.90 -9.19 -0.18
N LYS A 108 4.14 -9.34 0.30
CA LYS A 108 4.55 -10.48 1.12
C LYS A 108 3.94 -10.40 2.52
N ILE A 109 3.95 -9.21 3.11
CA ILE A 109 3.40 -8.94 4.45
C ILE A 109 1.93 -9.37 4.55
N ARG A 110 1.11 -9.04 3.54
CA ARG A 110 -0.30 -9.48 3.49
C ARG A 110 -0.44 -11.00 3.61
N ASN A 111 0.44 -11.75 2.95
CA ASN A 111 0.39 -13.21 3.00
C ASN A 111 0.83 -13.72 4.38
N THR A 112 1.85 -13.11 5.00
CA THR A 112 2.33 -13.51 6.32
C THR A 112 1.35 -13.21 7.45
N LEU A 113 0.54 -12.16 7.36
CA LEU A 113 -0.45 -11.81 8.39
C LEU A 113 -1.48 -12.94 8.63
N ALA A 114 -1.69 -13.83 7.65
CA ALA A 114 -2.51 -15.03 7.79
C ALA A 114 -1.82 -16.19 8.56
N HIS A 115 -0.52 -16.10 8.85
CA HIS A 115 0.22 -17.13 9.59
C HIS A 115 0.03 -17.01 11.11
N ARG A 116 0.30 -18.12 11.82
CA ARG A 116 0.01 -18.26 13.26
C ARG A 116 1.09 -17.72 14.21
N TYR A 117 2.27 -17.34 13.71
CA TYR A 117 3.41 -16.94 14.55
C TYR A 117 3.41 -15.42 14.82
N LEU A 118 3.33 -15.03 16.10
CA LEU A 118 3.19 -13.65 16.53
C LEU A 118 4.43 -12.79 16.25
N ASP A 119 5.61 -13.35 16.47
CA ASP A 119 6.90 -12.69 16.24
C ASP A 119 7.12 -12.35 14.76
N LEU A 120 6.79 -13.27 13.85
CA LEU A 120 6.85 -13.03 12.40
C LEU A 120 5.89 -11.91 11.98
N ARG A 121 4.64 -11.96 12.46
CA ARG A 121 3.66 -10.91 12.16
C ARG A 121 4.08 -9.55 12.68
N TRP A 122 4.72 -9.48 13.86
CA TRP A 122 5.26 -8.22 14.37
C TRP A 122 6.39 -7.65 13.51
N GLN A 123 7.33 -8.48 13.07
CA GLN A 123 8.41 -8.04 12.19
C GLN A 123 7.85 -7.46 10.89
N ASP A 124 6.82 -8.09 10.34
CA ASP A 124 6.15 -7.61 9.13
C ASP A 124 5.35 -6.32 9.35
N ILE A 125 4.69 -6.16 10.49
CA ILE A 125 4.03 -4.88 10.83
C ILE A 125 5.06 -3.75 10.94
N LYS A 126 6.20 -3.97 11.63
CA LYS A 126 7.27 -2.96 11.70
C LYS A 126 7.82 -2.61 10.32
N ARG A 127 8.02 -3.62 9.47
CA ARG A 127 8.47 -3.44 8.09
C ARG A 127 7.46 -2.64 7.29
N PHE A 128 6.18 -2.94 7.42
CA PHE A 128 5.11 -2.18 6.77
C PHE A 128 5.09 -0.72 7.23
N ILE A 129 5.18 -0.46 8.53
CA ILE A 129 5.23 0.90 9.09
C ILE A 129 6.39 1.70 8.48
N ALA A 130 7.56 1.09 8.34
CA ALA A 130 8.72 1.75 7.71
C ALA A 130 8.46 2.04 6.21
N ILE A 131 7.89 1.08 5.47
CA ILE A 131 7.49 1.27 4.07
C ILE A 131 6.45 2.40 3.96
N ALA A 132 5.44 2.40 4.82
CA ALA A 132 4.35 3.36 4.84
C ALA A 132 4.88 4.78 5.11
N GLN A 133 5.72 4.94 6.12
CA GLN A 133 6.31 6.23 6.44
C GLN A 133 7.13 6.81 5.29
N GLU A 134 7.91 5.98 4.61
CA GLU A 134 8.87 6.43 3.61
C GLU A 134 8.24 6.61 2.22
N LEU A 135 7.40 5.68 1.78
CA LEU A 135 7.01 5.54 0.37
C LEU A 135 5.55 5.92 0.09
N TYR A 136 4.65 5.86 1.09
CA TYR A 136 3.23 6.18 0.85
C TYR A 136 2.97 7.65 0.53
N PRO A 137 3.70 8.65 1.07
CA PRO A 137 3.48 10.04 0.69
C PRO A 137 3.65 10.29 -0.82
N ALA A 138 4.71 9.74 -1.41
CA ALA A 138 4.96 9.84 -2.85
C ALA A 138 3.96 9.00 -3.67
N PHE A 139 3.61 7.79 -3.21
CA PHE A 139 2.57 6.98 -3.82
C PHE A 139 1.22 7.72 -3.90
N ILE A 140 0.76 8.28 -2.78
CA ILE A 140 -0.50 9.04 -2.70
C ILE A 140 -0.44 10.29 -3.58
N SER A 141 0.66 11.04 -3.54
CA SER A 141 0.85 12.22 -4.39
C SER A 141 0.74 11.88 -5.88
N TYR A 142 1.36 10.78 -6.30
CA TYR A 142 1.24 10.29 -7.67
C TYR A 142 -0.21 9.95 -8.03
N LEU A 143 -0.93 9.20 -7.17
CA LEU A 143 -2.33 8.86 -7.42
C LEU A 143 -3.23 10.09 -7.55
N LYS A 144 -3.03 11.11 -6.69
CA LYS A 144 -3.72 12.39 -6.80
C LYS A 144 -3.48 13.05 -8.16
N GLY A 145 -2.23 13.09 -8.63
CA GLY A 145 -1.87 13.65 -9.93
C GLY A 145 -2.46 12.90 -11.14
N GLU A 146 -2.86 11.64 -10.96
CA GLU A 146 -3.55 10.88 -12.00
C GLU A 146 -5.06 11.16 -12.01
N VAL A 147 -5.66 11.44 -10.84
CA VAL A 147 -7.11 11.55 -10.67
C VAL A 147 -7.64 12.99 -10.74
N LEU A 148 -6.90 13.97 -10.23
CA LEU A 148 -7.29 15.39 -10.20
C LEU A 148 -6.95 16.06 -11.54
#